data_AF-A0A060WZ38-F1
#
_entry.id   AF-A0A060WZ38-F1
#
_cell.length_a   1.000
_cell.length_b   1.000
_cell.length_c   1.000
_cell.angle_alpha   90.00
_cell.angle_beta   90.00
_cell.angle_gamma   90.00
#
_symmetry.space_group_name_H-M   'P 1'
#
loop_
_entity.id
_entity.type
_entity.pdbx_description
1 polymer ?
#
loop_
_entity_poly.entity_id
_entity_poly.type
_entity_poly.pdbx_seq_one_letter_code
_entity_poly.pdbx_strand_id
1 'polypeptide(L)'
;MGYRTIGKQLGEKATTVGAIIRKWKKFKMTVNPPRSGAPCKISPRGASMIMKKVRDQPRTTRQDLVNDLKRAGTTVSKKTISNTLRRHGLKSCSARKVPLLKPVHV
;
A
#
# COMPACT_ATOMS: atom_id res chain seq x y z
N MET A 1 -14.68 3.64 -40.69
CA MET A 1 -13.76 4.77 -40.36
C MET A 1 -12.48 4.24 -39.73
N GLY A 2 -11.31 4.67 -40.20
CA GLY A 2 -10.01 4.27 -39.63
C GLY A 2 -9.53 5.20 -38.52
N TYR A 3 -8.54 4.76 -37.73
CA TYR A 3 -7.99 5.54 -36.60
C TYR A 3 -7.41 6.90 -37.02
N ARG A 4 -6.85 7.00 -38.23
CA ARG A 4 -6.30 8.25 -38.78
C ARG A 4 -7.40 9.28 -39.06
N THR A 5 -8.57 8.84 -39.51
CA THR A 5 -9.73 9.71 -39.79
C THR A 5 -10.29 10.27 -38.48
N ILE A 6 -10.46 9.41 -37.48
CA ILE A 6 -10.93 9.81 -36.14
C ILE A 6 -9.95 10.77 -35.48
N GLY A 7 -8.64 10.49 -35.57
CA GLY A 7 -7.61 11.39 -35.06
C GLY A 7 -7.67 12.79 -35.68
N LYS A 8 -7.81 12.89 -37.01
CA LYS A 8 -7.96 14.18 -37.69
C LYS A 8 -9.20 14.96 -37.24
N GLN A 9 -10.34 14.29 -37.06
CA GLN A 9 -11.58 14.91 -36.58
C GLN A 9 -11.45 15.45 -35.15
N LEU A 10 -10.71 14.75 -34.30
CA LEU A 10 -10.53 15.08 -32.88
C LEU A 10 -9.29 15.94 -32.60
N GLY A 11 -8.45 16.23 -33.60
CA GLY A 11 -7.15 16.90 -33.40
C GLY A 11 -6.11 16.02 -32.69
N GLU A 12 -6.32 14.71 -32.66
CA GLU A 12 -5.52 13.74 -31.90
C GLU A 12 -4.65 12.87 -32.78
N LYS A 13 -3.53 12.40 -32.24
CA LYS A 13 -2.66 11.45 -32.95
C LYS A 13 -3.39 10.10 -33.09
N ALA A 14 -3.25 9.46 -34.25
CA ALA A 14 -3.85 8.14 -34.51
C ALA A 14 -3.41 7.07 -33.48
N THR A 15 -2.21 7.21 -32.91
CA THR A 15 -1.69 6.36 -31.82
C THR A 15 -2.46 6.55 -30.51
N THR A 16 -2.83 7.80 -30.17
CA THR A 16 -3.67 8.13 -29.01
C THR A 16 -5.04 7.51 -29.16
N VAL A 17 -5.68 7.67 -30.32
CA VAL A 17 -6.97 7.06 -30.65
C VAL A 17 -6.89 5.54 -30.48
N GLY A 18 -5.86 4.90 -31.03
CA GLY A 18 -5.64 3.46 -30.88
C GLY A 18 -5.37 3.03 -29.43
N ALA A 19 -4.70 3.85 -28.62
CA ALA A 19 -4.49 3.58 -27.19
C ALA A 19 -5.80 3.67 -26.39
N ILE A 20 -6.62 4.69 -26.66
CA ILE A 20 -7.94 4.86 -26.02
C ILE A 20 -8.86 3.68 -26.37
N ILE A 21 -8.94 3.29 -27.64
CA ILE A 21 -9.79 2.18 -28.08
C ILE A 21 -9.34 0.85 -27.46
N ARG A 22 -8.02 0.55 -27.46
CA ARG A 22 -7.50 -0.67 -26.81
C ARG A 22 -7.80 -0.68 -25.32
N LYS A 23 -7.64 0.46 -24.64
CA LYS A 23 -7.96 0.62 -23.22
C LYS A 23 -9.43 0.36 -22.96
N TRP A 24 -10.32 0.97 -23.74
CA TRP A 24 -11.76 0.78 -23.61
C TRP A 24 -12.17 -0.67 -23.89
N LYS A 25 -11.61 -1.31 -24.91
CA LYS A 25 -11.85 -2.74 -25.19
C LYS A 25 -11.46 -3.64 -24.02
N LYS A 26 -10.33 -3.36 -23.37
CA LYS A 26 -9.79 -4.17 -22.26
C LYS A 26 -10.47 -3.92 -20.92
N PHE A 27 -10.68 -2.65 -20.56
CA PHE A 27 -11.09 -2.25 -19.22
C PHE A 27 -12.48 -1.61 -19.16
N LYS A 28 -13.13 -1.35 -20.30
CA LYS A 28 -14.38 -0.59 -20.40
C LYS A 28 -14.31 0.81 -19.76
N MET A 29 -13.10 1.35 -19.67
CA MET A 29 -12.80 2.65 -19.06
C MET A 29 -12.06 3.54 -20.05
N THR A 30 -12.40 4.83 -20.08
CA THR A 30 -11.74 5.87 -20.87
C THR A 30 -10.68 6.62 -20.07
N VAL A 31 -10.92 6.78 -18.75
CA VAL A 31 -10.00 7.44 -17.81
C VAL A 31 -8.63 6.76 -17.76
N ASN A 32 -7.60 7.52 -17.39
CA ASN A 32 -6.26 6.98 -17.23
C ASN A 32 -6.18 6.20 -15.90
N PRO A 33 -5.83 4.90 -15.91
CA PRO A 33 -5.67 4.15 -14.68
C PRO A 33 -4.46 4.68 -13.89
N PRO A 34 -4.49 4.58 -12.56
CA PRO A 34 -3.33 4.91 -11.75
C PRO A 34 -2.15 4.01 -12.14
N ARG A 35 -0.94 4.55 -12.04
CA ARG A 35 0.27 3.77 -12.28
C ARG A 35 0.42 2.70 -11.19
N SER A 36 0.87 1.51 -11.57
CA SER A 36 1.06 0.39 -10.64
C SER A 36 2.07 0.67 -9.51
N GLY A 37 2.98 1.62 -9.71
CA GLY A 37 4.02 1.97 -8.74
C GLY A 37 5.08 0.87 -8.59
N ALA A 38 6.01 1.07 -7.66
CA ALA A 38 7.06 0.10 -7.36
C ALA A 38 6.54 -1.03 -6.45
N PRO A 39 6.99 -2.28 -6.65
CA PRO A 39 6.60 -3.40 -5.80
C PRO A 39 7.11 -3.20 -4.36
N CYS A 40 6.34 -3.70 -3.40
CA CYS A 40 6.75 -3.68 -2.00
C CYS A 40 7.83 -4.74 -1.72
N LYS A 41 8.77 -4.42 -0.82
CA LYS A 41 9.86 -5.33 -0.44
C LYS A 41 9.37 -6.57 0.34
N ILE A 42 8.20 -6.47 0.99
CA ILE A 42 7.55 -7.57 1.70
C ILE A 42 6.40 -8.08 0.82
N SER A 43 6.38 -9.39 0.59
CA SER A 43 5.31 -10.05 -0.17
C SER A 43 3.99 -10.09 0.62
N PRO A 44 2.84 -10.28 -0.04
CA PRO A 44 1.56 -10.44 0.65
C PRO A 44 1.58 -11.56 1.71
N ARG A 45 2.27 -12.67 1.43
CA ARG A 45 2.48 -13.77 2.38
C ARG A 45 3.30 -13.32 3.58
N GLY A 46 4.42 -12.63 3.35
CA GLY A 46 5.25 -12.08 4.42
C GLY A 46 4.48 -11.10 5.31
N ALA A 47 3.66 -10.24 4.72
CA ALA A 47 2.77 -9.36 5.46
C ALA A 47 1.76 -10.14 6.31
N SER A 48 1.13 -11.18 5.74
CA SER A 48 0.19 -12.04 6.48
C SER A 48 0.84 -12.73 7.68
N MET A 49 2.07 -13.24 7.54
CA MET A 49 2.82 -13.82 8.66
C MET A 49 3.09 -12.79 9.77
N ILE A 50 3.46 -11.56 9.42
CA ILE A 50 3.65 -10.47 10.38
C ILE A 50 2.35 -10.19 11.11
N MET A 51 1.23 -10.04 10.40
CA MET A 51 -0.07 -9.71 11.01
C MET A 51 -0.55 -10.83 11.94
N LYS A 52 -0.33 -12.10 11.54
CA LYS A 52 -0.63 -13.24 12.40
C LYS A 52 0.21 -13.21 13.68
N LYS A 53 1.53 -13.04 13.56
CA LYS A 53 2.42 -13.04 14.72
C LYS A 53 2.15 -11.90 15.69
N VAL A 54 1.88 -10.69 15.18
CA VAL A 54 1.52 -9.54 16.02
C VAL A 54 0.16 -9.72 16.70
N ARG A 55 -0.78 -10.43 16.06
CA ARG A 55 -2.07 -10.75 16.67
C ARG A 55 -1.92 -11.79 17.79
N ASP A 56 -1.17 -12.85 17.53
CA ASP A 56 -0.97 -13.95 18.49
C ASP A 56 -0.08 -13.50 19.67
N GLN A 57 0.91 -12.65 19.41
CA GLN A 57 1.88 -12.15 20.37
C GLN A 57 2.06 -10.63 20.24
N PRO A 58 1.18 -9.81 20.86
CA PRO A 58 1.21 -8.35 20.70
C PRO A 58 2.47 -7.68 21.28
N ARG A 59 3.23 -8.39 22.13
CA ARG A 59 4.50 -7.92 22.70
C ARG A 59 5.71 -8.15 21.78
N THR A 60 5.53 -8.79 20.62
CA THR A 60 6.62 -9.02 19.67
C THR A 60 7.24 -7.70 19.21
N THR A 61 8.56 -7.61 19.26
CA THR A 61 9.24 -6.39 18.84
C THR A 61 9.43 -6.35 17.33
N ARG A 62 9.69 -5.15 16.81
CA ARG A 62 10.06 -4.98 15.39
C ARG A 62 11.34 -5.74 15.03
N GLN A 63 12.26 -5.92 15.98
CA GLN A 63 13.50 -6.66 15.73
C GLN A 63 13.21 -8.16 15.58
N ASP A 64 12.31 -8.70 16.39
CA ASP A 64 11.92 -10.12 16.29
C ASP A 64 11.30 -10.41 14.92
N LEU A 65 10.43 -9.53 14.44
CA LEU A 65 9.84 -9.64 13.11
C LEU A 65 10.90 -9.55 11.99
N VAL A 66 11.94 -8.73 12.15
CA VAL A 66 13.07 -8.70 11.19
C VAL A 66 13.78 -10.05 11.19
N ASN A 67 14.01 -10.63 12.37
CA ASN A 67 14.69 -11.91 12.49
C ASN A 67 13.87 -13.06 11.88
N ASP A 68 12.55 -13.08 12.10
CA ASP A 68 11.64 -14.06 11.50
C ASP A 68 11.62 -13.98 9.97
N LEU A 69 11.56 -12.76 9.43
CA LEU A 69 11.59 -12.54 7.99
C LEU A 69 12.94 -12.91 7.39
N LYS A 70 14.05 -12.65 8.11
CA LYS A 70 15.40 -13.07 7.71
C LYS A 70 15.50 -14.60 7.66
N ARG A 71 14.91 -15.32 8.62
CA ARG A 71 14.81 -16.79 8.60
C ARG A 71 13.99 -17.30 7.41
N ALA A 72 12.96 -16.57 7.01
CA ALA A 72 12.17 -16.86 5.81
C ALA A 72 12.85 -16.42 4.49
N GLY A 73 14.12 -15.98 4.52
CA GLY A 73 14.88 -15.56 3.33
C GLY A 73 14.64 -14.12 2.89
N THR A 74 13.93 -13.31 3.67
CA THR A 74 13.62 -11.91 3.35
C THR A 74 14.37 -10.94 4.27
N THR A 75 15.36 -10.24 3.71
CA THR A 75 16.12 -9.22 4.44
C THR A 75 15.42 -7.87 4.37
N VAL A 76 14.90 -7.40 5.51
CA VAL A 76 14.19 -6.13 5.63
C VAL A 76 14.71 -5.30 6.80
N SER A 77 14.58 -3.97 6.70
CA SER A 77 14.93 -3.07 7.80
C SER A 77 13.77 -2.92 8.79
N LYS A 78 14.07 -2.50 10.03
CA LYS A 78 13.06 -2.14 11.04
C LYS A 78 12.05 -1.11 10.54
N LYS A 79 12.51 -0.17 9.69
CA LYS A 79 11.65 0.88 9.11
C LYS A 79 10.66 0.30 8.11
N THR A 80 11.07 -0.68 7.30
CA THR A 80 10.17 -1.39 6.38
C THR A 80 9.05 -2.08 7.14
N ILE A 81 9.38 -2.81 8.23
CA ILE A 81 8.35 -3.44 9.09
C ILE A 81 7.42 -2.39 9.71
N SER A 82 7.98 -1.28 10.21
CA SER A 82 7.16 -0.20 10.78
C SER A 82 6.18 0.40 9.78
N ASN A 83 6.59 0.58 8.52
CA ASN A 83 5.72 1.04 7.46
C ASN A 83 4.61 0.02 7.15
N THR A 84 4.96 -1.27 7.10
CA THR A 84 3.97 -2.34 6.90
C THR A 84 2.93 -2.35 8.02
N LEU A 85 3.35 -2.32 9.29
CA LEU A 85 2.42 -2.27 10.43
C LEU A 85 1.47 -1.06 10.35
N ARG A 86 2.00 0.13 10.04
CA ARG A 86 1.18 1.35 9.88
C ARG A 86 0.16 1.25 8.74
N ARG A 87 0.53 0.65 7.59
CA ARG A 87 -0.39 0.41 6.46
C ARG A 87 -1.56 -0.49 6.85
N HIS A 88 -1.34 -1.40 7.81
CA HIS A 88 -2.37 -2.28 8.37
C HIS A 88 -3.01 -1.71 9.65
N GLY A 89 -2.85 -0.41 9.93
CA GLY A 89 -3.49 0.26 11.07
C GLY A 89 -2.81 0.03 12.43
N LEU A 90 -1.75 -0.77 12.50
CA LEU A 90 -1.02 -1.05 13.72
C LEU A 90 0.00 0.08 13.97
N LYS A 91 -0.41 1.02 14.83
CA LYS A 91 0.44 2.12 15.30
C LYS A 91 0.79 1.92 16.77
N SER A 92 2.01 2.31 17.14
CA SER A 92 2.34 2.52 18.54
C SER A 92 1.59 3.75 19.04
N CYS A 93 0.83 3.61 20.12
CA CYS A 93 0.22 4.73 20.83
C CYS A 93 0.96 4.93 22.15
N SER A 94 1.25 6.17 22.50
CA SER A 94 1.57 6.55 23.87
C SER A 94 0.26 6.96 24.56
N ALA A 95 0.08 6.58 25.82
CA ALA A 95 -1.06 7.06 26.59
C ALA A 95 -0.98 8.60 26.70
N ARG A 96 -2.08 9.30 26.43
CA ARG A 96 -2.14 10.74 26.65
C ARG A 96 -2.02 10.98 28.14
N LYS A 97 -1.09 11.84 28.57
CA LYS A 97 -1.03 12.32 29.94
C LYS A 97 -2.28 13.17 30.17
N VAL A 98 -3.32 12.59 30.75
CA VAL A 98 -4.48 13.33 31.25
C VAL A 98 -4.12 13.91 32.62
N PRO A 99 -4.45 15.18 32.90
CA PRO A 99 -4.33 15.68 34.27
C PRO A 99 -5.25 14.82 35.15
N LEU A 100 -4.70 14.26 36.22
CA LEU A 100 -5.52 13.61 37.25
C LEU A 100 -6.48 14.66 37.81
N LEU A 101 -7.75 14.32 37.97
CA LEU A 101 -8.72 15.19 38.63
C LEU A 101 -8.18 15.49 40.03
N LYS A 102 -7.93 16.77 40.30
CA LYS A 102 -7.61 17.23 41.65
C LYS A 102 -8.91 17.30 42.46
N PRO A 103 -8.88 17.12 43.79
CA PRO A 103 -10.06 17.18 44.67
C PRO A 103 -10.93 18.44 44.49
N VAL A 104 -10.35 19.53 43.97
CA VAL A 104 -11.04 20.79 43.66
C VAL A 104 -12.08 20.71 42.52
N HIS A 105 -12.11 19.59 41.77
CA HIS A 105 -13.06 19.37 40.66
C HIS A 105 -14.15 18.35 41.01
N VAL A 106 -14.24 17.94 42.29
CA VAL A 106 -15.30 17.11 42.86
C VAL A 106 -16.26 17.99 43.64
#